data_AF-A0A7C1J8S1-F1
#
_entry.id   AF-A0A7C1J8S1-F1
#
_cell.length_a   1.000
_cell.length_b   1.000
_cell.length_c   1.000
_cell.angle_alpha   90.00
_cell.angle_beta   90.00
_cell.angle_gamma   90.00
#
_symmetry.space_group_name_H-M   'P 1'
#
loop_
_entity.id
_entity.type
_entity.pdbx_description
1 polymer ?
#
loop_
_entity_poly.entity_id
_entity_poly.type
_entity_poly.pdbx_seq_one_letter_code
_entity_poly.pdbx_strand_id
1 'polypeptide(L)'
;MTDGTSSDLPPGKTQAPGFGLPEEAYEQVLCLAHCYKREAEKCHLCKAFLAGCVMLGSALEALLLAFAACYPDEASGSPVAPRKGQHTKPLLDWTLAELLAVAKERRWLPSGLSLDDEWDDARARVGDYAEVVREIRNLVHPSRYARDLPSERLTARYLESSFEILDAVAGSLLSKIVGDLDGEVRE
;
A
#
# COMPACT_ATOMS: atom_id res chain seq x y z
N MET A 1 -37.22 3.24 -19.08
CA MET A 1 -36.48 4.04 -18.09
C MET A 1 -35.61 3.04 -17.33
N THR A 2 -34.34 3.03 -17.66
CA THR A 2 -33.34 2.07 -17.18
C THR A 2 -32.79 2.49 -15.82
N ASP A 3 -32.65 1.48 -14.96
CA ASP A 3 -31.63 1.24 -13.94
C ASP A 3 -31.18 2.38 -13.02
N GLY A 4 -31.59 2.26 -11.77
CA GLY A 4 -30.83 2.75 -10.61
C GLY A 4 -30.39 1.55 -9.79
N THR A 5 -29.29 0.90 -10.18
CA THR A 5 -28.62 -0.14 -9.38
C THR A 5 -27.92 0.54 -8.22
N SER A 6 -28.50 0.42 -7.02
CA SER A 6 -27.85 0.73 -5.75
C SER A 6 -26.58 -0.12 -5.66
N SER A 7 -25.43 0.54 -5.58
CA SER A 7 -24.14 -0.07 -5.30
C SER A 7 -24.12 -0.43 -3.82
N ASP A 8 -24.52 -1.65 -3.48
CA ASP A 8 -24.39 -2.20 -2.14
C ASP A 8 -22.91 -2.45 -1.85
N LEU A 9 -22.29 -1.51 -1.12
CA LEU A 9 -21.07 -1.76 -0.36
C LEU A 9 -21.41 -2.67 0.82
N PRO A 10 -20.51 -3.60 1.22
CA PRO A 10 -20.77 -4.51 2.32
C PRO A 10 -21.02 -3.79 3.65
N PRO A 11 -21.87 -4.36 4.52
CA PRO A 11 -22.23 -3.75 5.80
C PRO A 11 -21.00 -3.58 6.70
N GLY A 12 -20.84 -2.34 7.19
CA GLY A 12 -19.66 -1.87 7.89
C GLY A 12 -19.33 -2.65 9.16
N LYS A 13 -18.10 -3.15 9.21
CA LYS A 13 -17.41 -3.47 10.46
C LYS A 13 -17.41 -2.21 11.32
N THR A 14 -17.78 -2.37 12.60
CA THR A 14 -18.03 -1.27 13.54
C THR A 14 -16.84 -0.32 13.55
N GLN A 15 -17.00 0.90 13.03
CA GLN A 15 -15.91 1.89 13.06
C GLN A 15 -15.52 2.14 14.52
N ALA A 16 -14.30 1.77 14.90
CA ALA A 16 -13.68 2.33 16.09
C ALA A 16 -13.81 3.86 16.03
N PRO A 17 -14.45 4.52 17.01
CA PRO A 17 -14.75 5.94 16.92
C PRO A 17 -13.46 6.74 16.74
N GLY A 18 -13.28 7.32 15.55
CA GLY A 18 -12.19 8.24 15.23
C GLY A 18 -10.99 7.67 14.45
N PHE A 19 -10.97 6.39 14.05
CA PHE A 19 -9.84 5.83 13.27
C PHE A 19 -10.06 5.81 11.74
N GLY A 20 -11.32 5.67 11.29
CA GLY A 20 -11.65 5.57 9.86
C GLY A 20 -11.47 6.87 9.06
N LEU A 21 -11.49 6.76 7.73
CA LEU A 21 -11.51 7.91 6.84
C LEU A 21 -12.95 8.38 6.59
N PRO A 22 -13.21 9.69 6.52
CA PRO A 22 -14.44 10.21 5.91
C PRO A 22 -14.58 9.70 4.47
N GLU A 23 -15.81 9.48 4.00
CA GLU A 23 -16.10 8.94 2.67
C GLU A 23 -15.41 9.73 1.54
N GLU A 24 -15.53 11.06 1.55
CA GLU A 24 -14.85 11.93 0.58
C GLU A 24 -13.33 11.75 0.57
N ALA A 25 -12.72 11.59 1.74
CA ALA A 25 -11.28 11.38 1.87
C ALA A 25 -10.86 10.00 1.35
N TYR A 26 -11.67 8.97 1.63
CA TYR A 26 -11.45 7.61 1.12
C TYR A 26 -11.51 7.57 -0.41
N GLU A 27 -12.54 8.16 -1.02
CA GLU A 27 -12.68 8.26 -2.48
C GLU A 27 -11.50 9.02 -3.10
N GLN A 28 -11.09 10.11 -2.47
CA GLN A 28 -9.94 10.90 -2.92
C GLN A 28 -8.65 10.06 -2.89
N VAL A 29 -8.40 9.30 -1.83
CA VAL A 29 -7.21 8.43 -1.71
C VAL A 29 -7.21 7.36 -2.80
N LEU A 30 -8.35 6.72 -3.08
CA LEU A 30 -8.45 5.75 -4.18
C LEU A 30 -8.19 6.40 -5.54
N CYS A 31 -8.73 7.59 -5.78
CA CYS A 31 -8.48 8.34 -7.01
C CYS A 31 -6.99 8.69 -7.15
N LEU A 32 -6.33 9.09 -6.06
CA LEU A 32 -4.90 9.38 -6.02
C LEU A 32 -4.05 8.16 -6.36
N ALA A 33 -4.38 6.97 -5.85
CA ALA A 33 -3.68 5.74 -6.20
C ALA A 33 -3.64 5.52 -7.74
N HIS A 34 -4.78 5.66 -8.40
CA HIS A 34 -4.87 5.57 -9.85
C HIS A 34 -4.14 6.71 -10.58
N CYS A 35 -4.28 7.95 -10.09
CA CYS A 35 -3.61 9.11 -10.70
C CYS A 35 -2.08 8.97 -10.62
N TYR A 36 -1.54 8.54 -9.48
CA TYR A 36 -0.10 8.33 -9.30
C TYR A 36 0.43 7.18 -10.15
N LYS A 37 -0.30 6.07 -10.29
CA LYS A 37 0.07 5.01 -11.25
C LYS A 37 0.16 5.55 -12.68
N ARG A 38 -0.84 6.32 -13.12
CA ARG A 38 -0.82 6.96 -14.46
C ARG A 38 0.31 7.98 -14.63
N GLU A 39 0.67 8.70 -13.58
CA GLU A 39 1.81 9.62 -13.62
C GLU A 39 3.13 8.86 -13.75
N ALA A 40 3.25 7.70 -13.10
CA ALA A 40 4.39 6.81 -13.28
C ALA A 40 4.51 6.30 -14.73
N GLU A 41 3.39 6.03 -15.41
CA GLU A 41 3.39 5.61 -16.83
C GLU A 41 3.96 6.71 -17.73
N LYS A 42 3.58 7.98 -17.49
CA LYS A 42 4.17 9.13 -18.20
C LYS A 42 5.66 9.25 -17.91
N CYS A 43 6.07 9.05 -16.66
CA CYS A 43 7.48 9.05 -16.27
C CYS A 43 8.27 7.96 -17.00
N HIS A 44 7.68 6.77 -17.18
CA HIS A 44 8.27 5.67 -17.93
C HIS A 44 8.53 6.09 -19.40
N LEU A 45 7.51 6.64 -20.07
CA LEU A 45 7.62 7.12 -21.46
C LEU A 45 8.70 8.19 -21.65
N CYS A 46 8.87 9.06 -20.67
CA CYS A 46 9.87 10.13 -20.67
C CYS A 46 11.24 9.72 -20.08
N LYS A 47 11.43 8.45 -19.70
CA LYS A 47 12.64 7.93 -19.04
C LYS A 47 13.00 8.63 -17.71
N ALA A 48 12.00 9.18 -17.04
CA ALA A 48 12.13 9.80 -15.72
C ALA A 48 11.97 8.75 -14.60
N PHE A 49 12.86 7.76 -14.56
CA PHE A 49 12.66 6.54 -13.77
C PHE A 49 12.56 6.77 -12.27
N LEU A 50 13.39 7.64 -11.69
CA LEU A 50 13.30 8.00 -10.27
C LEU A 50 11.93 8.62 -9.94
N ALA A 51 11.47 9.57 -10.77
CA ALA A 51 10.16 10.19 -10.57
C ALA A 51 9.03 9.16 -10.68
N GLY A 52 9.12 8.23 -11.65
CA GLY A 52 8.16 7.14 -11.78
C GLY A 52 8.11 6.23 -10.55
N CYS A 53 9.26 5.87 -9.99
CA CYS A 53 9.33 5.05 -8.78
C CYS A 53 8.77 5.78 -7.56
N VAL A 54 8.99 7.10 -7.46
CA VAL A 54 8.37 7.94 -6.43
C VAL A 54 6.84 7.91 -6.55
N MET A 55 6.31 8.07 -7.77
CA MET A 55 4.87 8.01 -8.01
C MET A 55 4.28 6.64 -7.65
N LEU A 56 4.95 5.54 -7.97
CA LEU A 56 4.48 4.20 -7.60
C LEU A 56 4.56 3.95 -6.08
N GLY A 57 5.57 4.47 -5.39
CA GLY A 57 5.61 4.44 -3.94
C GLY A 57 4.45 5.20 -3.30
N SER A 58 4.07 6.36 -3.86
CA SER A 58 2.88 7.11 -3.41
C SER A 58 1.57 6.39 -3.76
N ALA A 59 1.50 5.70 -4.90
CA ALA A 59 0.34 4.88 -5.27
C ALA A 59 0.16 3.71 -4.30
N LEU A 60 1.24 3.03 -3.94
CA LEU A 60 1.26 1.95 -2.94
C LEU A 60 0.78 2.44 -1.58
N GLU A 61 1.27 3.61 -1.13
CA GLU A 61 0.84 4.24 0.11
C GLU A 61 -0.66 4.53 0.12
N ALA A 62 -1.20 5.10 -0.97
CA ALA A 62 -2.62 5.36 -1.11
C ALA A 62 -3.47 4.07 -1.10
N LEU A 63 -3.04 2.99 -1.77
CA LEU A 63 -3.74 1.71 -1.74
C LEU A 63 -3.80 1.11 -0.33
N LEU A 64 -2.67 1.10 0.39
CA LEU A 64 -2.61 0.56 1.75
C LEU A 64 -3.41 1.42 2.73
N LEU A 65 -3.41 2.74 2.56
CA LEU A 65 -4.19 3.67 3.36
C LEU A 65 -5.69 3.44 3.19
N ALA A 66 -6.16 3.32 1.94
CA ALA A 66 -7.55 2.99 1.65
C ALA A 66 -7.93 1.60 2.21
N PHE A 67 -7.04 0.61 2.06
CA PHE A 67 -7.29 -0.72 2.58
C PHE A 67 -7.41 -0.74 4.11
N ALA A 68 -6.53 -0.04 4.81
CA ALA A 68 -6.61 0.09 6.27
C ALA A 68 -7.93 0.76 6.72
N ALA A 69 -8.48 1.66 5.90
CA ALA A 69 -9.79 2.27 6.15
C ALA A 69 -10.96 1.28 5.99
N CYS A 70 -10.83 0.26 5.13
CA CYS A 70 -11.81 -0.84 5.02
C CYS A 70 -11.78 -1.80 6.21
N TYR A 71 -10.64 -1.88 6.91
CA TYR A 71 -10.42 -2.80 8.03
C TYR A 71 -9.96 -2.06 9.29
N PRO A 72 -10.76 -1.10 9.82
CA PRO A 72 -10.31 -0.19 10.87
C PRO A 72 -9.95 -0.90 12.18
N ASP A 73 -10.68 -1.96 12.54
CA ASP A 73 -10.42 -2.73 13.77
C ASP A 73 -9.15 -3.58 13.65
N GLU A 74 -8.93 -4.21 12.49
CA GLU A 74 -7.69 -4.95 12.23
C GLU A 74 -6.51 -3.97 12.22
N ALA A 75 -6.63 -2.85 11.52
CA ALA A 75 -5.58 -1.84 11.41
C ALA A 75 -5.21 -1.25 12.78
N SER A 76 -6.18 -0.64 13.48
CA SER A 76 -5.95 0.07 14.73
C SER A 76 -5.60 -0.85 15.90
N GLY A 77 -6.11 -2.08 15.90
CA GLY A 77 -5.82 -3.10 16.90
C GLY A 77 -4.47 -3.80 16.68
N SER A 78 -3.73 -3.47 15.61
CA SER A 78 -2.45 -4.12 15.32
C SER A 78 -1.43 -3.80 16.41
N PRO A 79 -0.61 -4.77 16.87
CA PRO A 79 0.44 -4.50 17.85
C PRO A 79 1.49 -3.52 17.32
N VAL A 80 1.64 -3.42 16.00
CA VAL A 80 2.55 -2.49 15.32
C VAL A 80 1.85 -1.24 14.80
N ALA A 81 0.56 -1.03 15.14
CA ALA A 81 -0.14 0.21 14.80
C ALA A 81 0.59 1.42 15.40
N PRO A 82 0.88 2.47 14.63
CA PRO A 82 1.62 3.62 15.12
C PRO A 82 0.83 4.37 16.19
N ARG A 83 1.53 4.70 17.29
CA ARG A 83 0.93 5.37 18.45
C ARG A 83 1.55 6.74 18.71
N LYS A 84 0.75 7.63 19.28
CA LYS A 84 1.16 8.92 19.86
C LYS A 84 0.70 8.95 21.31
N GLY A 85 1.62 8.70 22.23
CA GLY A 85 1.28 8.46 23.63
C GLY A 85 0.51 7.14 23.80
N GLN A 86 -0.65 7.19 24.44
CA GLN A 86 -1.50 6.00 24.66
C GLN A 86 -2.48 5.71 23.52
N HIS A 87 -2.57 6.60 22.52
CA HIS A 87 -3.55 6.50 21.44
C HIS A 87 -2.90 6.12 20.12
N THR A 88 -3.59 5.30 19.32
CA THR A 88 -3.24 5.07 17.93
C THR A 88 -3.33 6.39 17.15
N LYS A 89 -2.37 6.66 16.26
CA LYS A 89 -2.40 7.86 15.41
C LYS A 89 -3.63 7.83 14.49
N PRO A 90 -4.21 9.00 14.14
CA PRO A 90 -5.19 9.10 13.07
C PRO A 90 -4.66 8.45 11.78
N LEU A 91 -5.50 7.75 11.03
CA LEU A 91 -5.06 6.97 9.87
C LEU A 91 -4.33 7.81 8.80
N LEU A 92 -4.75 9.07 8.59
CA LEU A 92 -4.08 10.00 7.67
C LEU A 92 -2.65 10.40 8.10
N ASP A 93 -2.27 10.18 9.36
CA ASP A 93 -0.92 10.46 9.86
C ASP A 93 0.02 9.25 9.71
N TRP A 94 -0.45 8.14 9.14
CA TRP A 94 0.36 6.94 8.95
C TRP A 94 1.22 7.07 7.69
N THR A 95 2.50 6.76 7.85
CA THR A 95 3.46 6.70 6.74
C THR A 95 3.38 5.37 5.99
N LEU A 96 3.87 5.33 4.74
CA LEU A 96 4.03 4.06 4.01
C LEU A 96 4.74 2.96 4.82
N ALA A 97 5.76 3.29 5.62
CA ALA A 97 6.46 2.30 6.44
C ALA A 97 5.54 1.71 7.53
N GLU A 98 4.75 2.54 8.20
CA GLU A 98 3.79 2.10 9.22
C GLU A 98 2.64 1.28 8.60
N LEU A 99 2.16 1.69 7.42
CA LEU A 99 1.15 0.94 6.65
C LEU A 99 1.66 -0.44 6.23
N LEU A 100 2.89 -0.54 5.71
CA LEU A 100 3.49 -1.83 5.35
C LEU A 100 3.69 -2.74 6.56
N ALA A 101 4.15 -2.20 7.68
CA ALA A 101 4.31 -2.96 8.92
C ALA A 101 2.98 -3.58 9.37
N VAL A 102 1.91 -2.79 9.38
CA VAL A 102 0.56 -3.29 9.73
C VAL A 102 0.05 -4.29 8.70
N ALA A 103 0.25 -4.05 7.41
CA ALA A 103 -0.19 -4.96 6.35
C ALA A 103 0.48 -6.32 6.42
N LYS A 104 1.79 -6.37 6.74
CA LYS A 104 2.53 -7.61 6.96
C LYS A 104 2.08 -8.32 8.23
N GLU A 105 1.96 -7.60 9.34
CA GLU A 105 1.53 -8.17 10.63
C GLU A 105 0.11 -8.76 10.55
N ARG A 106 -0.80 -8.07 9.85
CA ARG A 106 -2.17 -8.54 9.62
C ARG A 106 -2.31 -9.52 8.46
N ARG A 107 -1.20 -9.87 7.80
CA ARG A 107 -1.15 -10.80 6.66
C ARG A 107 -2.03 -10.36 5.49
N TRP A 108 -2.29 -9.06 5.35
CA TRP A 108 -2.93 -8.50 4.16
C TRP A 108 -2.00 -8.65 2.96
N LEU A 109 -0.69 -8.54 3.21
CA LEU A 109 0.35 -8.85 2.25
C LEU A 109 1.13 -10.06 2.74
N PRO A 110 1.11 -11.19 2.01
CA PRO A 110 1.99 -12.31 2.28
C PRO A 110 3.46 -11.88 2.29
N SER A 111 4.18 -12.22 3.34
CA SER A 111 5.62 -12.01 3.52
C SER A 111 6.28 -13.33 3.90
N GLY A 112 7.42 -13.62 3.31
CA GLY A 112 8.25 -14.79 3.63
C GLY A 112 9.54 -14.43 4.37
N LEU A 113 9.86 -13.13 4.47
CA LEU A 113 11.04 -12.61 5.13
C LEU A 113 10.68 -11.76 6.35
N SER A 114 11.48 -11.91 7.41
CA SER A 114 11.50 -11.01 8.56
C SER A 114 12.34 -9.76 8.24
N LEU A 115 12.21 -8.69 9.04
CA LEU A 115 12.99 -7.46 8.84
C LEU A 115 14.51 -7.65 8.99
N ASP A 116 14.92 -8.65 9.78
CA ASP A 116 16.33 -8.96 10.06
C ASP A 116 16.89 -10.06 9.13
N ASP A 117 16.07 -10.62 8.23
CA ASP A 117 16.51 -11.65 7.30
C ASP A 117 17.36 -11.04 6.18
N GLU A 118 18.40 -11.77 5.74
CA GLU A 118 19.04 -11.48 4.45
C GLU A 118 18.05 -11.74 3.30
N TRP A 119 18.24 -11.03 2.17
CA TRP A 119 17.35 -11.18 1.02
C TRP A 119 17.45 -12.59 0.42
N ASP A 120 16.29 -13.25 0.29
CA ASP A 120 16.15 -14.58 -0.32
C ASP A 120 14.97 -14.56 -1.30
N ASP A 121 15.28 -14.57 -2.60
CA ASP A 121 14.29 -14.53 -3.68
C ASP A 121 13.31 -15.71 -3.66
N ALA A 122 13.73 -16.89 -3.18
CA ALA A 122 12.87 -18.08 -3.12
C ALA A 122 11.81 -17.98 -2.02
N ARG A 123 12.15 -17.28 -0.92
CA ARG A 123 11.26 -17.03 0.21
C ARG A 123 10.47 -15.74 0.07
N ALA A 124 11.01 -14.72 -0.58
CA ALA A 124 10.38 -13.41 -0.72
C ALA A 124 8.96 -13.52 -1.28
N ARG A 125 8.05 -12.74 -0.71
CA ARG A 125 6.65 -12.63 -1.15
C ARG A 125 6.30 -11.15 -1.37
N VAL A 126 5.08 -10.90 -1.86
CA VAL A 126 4.63 -9.56 -2.27
C VAL A 126 4.84 -8.48 -1.22
N GLY A 127 4.65 -8.80 0.08
CA GLY A 127 4.89 -7.87 1.18
C GLY A 127 6.37 -7.48 1.34
N ASP A 128 7.29 -8.37 1.00
CA ASP A 128 8.73 -8.11 1.05
C ASP A 128 9.19 -7.26 -0.14
N TYR A 129 8.61 -7.51 -1.32
CA TYR A 129 8.82 -6.66 -2.49
C TYR A 129 8.21 -5.26 -2.33
N ALA A 130 7.12 -5.12 -1.59
CA ALA A 130 6.53 -3.81 -1.30
C ALA A 130 7.47 -2.93 -0.44
N GLU A 131 8.28 -3.53 0.44
CA GLU A 131 9.37 -2.82 1.13
C GLU A 131 10.44 -2.34 0.17
N VAL A 132 10.78 -3.13 -0.86
CA VAL A 132 11.72 -2.71 -1.92
C VAL A 132 11.19 -1.48 -2.66
N VAL A 133 9.90 -1.43 -3.00
CA VAL A 133 9.27 -0.23 -3.60
C VAL A 133 9.41 0.99 -2.68
N ARG A 134 9.21 0.82 -1.37
CA ARG A 134 9.41 1.91 -0.39
C ARG A 134 10.87 2.39 -0.38
N GLU A 135 11.85 1.49 -0.39
CA GLU A 135 13.25 1.88 -0.41
C GLU A 135 13.64 2.58 -1.72
N ILE A 136 13.16 2.10 -2.86
CA ILE A 136 13.37 2.76 -4.16
C ILE A 136 12.76 4.17 -4.14
N ARG A 137 11.52 4.33 -3.63
CA ARG A 137 10.88 5.65 -3.46
C ARG A 137 11.74 6.58 -2.60
N ASN A 138 12.33 6.05 -1.53
CA ASN A 138 13.16 6.82 -0.61
C ASN A 138 14.48 7.31 -1.23
N LEU A 139 14.91 6.77 -2.39
CA LEU A 139 16.04 7.29 -3.15
C LEU A 139 15.83 8.73 -3.63
N VAL A 140 14.61 9.28 -3.59
CA VAL A 140 14.37 10.73 -3.78
C VAL A 140 15.17 11.59 -2.79
N HIS A 141 15.48 11.05 -1.61
CA HIS A 141 16.33 11.72 -0.63
C HIS A 141 17.81 11.55 -1.00
N PRO A 142 18.59 12.63 -1.20
CA PRO A 142 19.97 12.54 -1.66
C PRO A 142 20.88 11.70 -0.75
N SER A 143 20.66 11.76 0.57
CA SER A 143 21.43 10.96 1.54
C SER A 143 21.14 9.46 1.45
N ARG A 144 19.93 9.07 1.04
CA ARG A 144 19.57 7.68 0.75
C ARG A 144 20.15 7.26 -0.59
N TYR A 145 19.96 8.07 -1.63
CA TYR A 145 20.55 7.80 -2.95
C TYR A 145 22.06 7.54 -2.87
N ALA A 146 22.80 8.42 -2.21
CA ALA A 146 24.25 8.32 -2.11
C ALA A 146 24.72 7.08 -1.31
N ARG A 147 23.90 6.59 -0.38
CA ARG A 147 24.22 5.43 0.48
C ARG A 147 23.85 4.12 -0.18
N ASP A 148 22.66 4.06 -0.74
CA ASP A 148 22.00 2.81 -1.12
C ASP A 148 22.19 2.51 -2.62
N LEU A 149 22.55 3.51 -3.42
CA LEU A 149 22.85 3.36 -4.84
C LEU A 149 24.15 4.11 -5.26
N PRO A 150 25.30 3.84 -4.60
CA PRO A 150 26.54 4.55 -4.89
C PRO A 150 27.06 4.18 -6.28
N SER A 151 27.20 5.17 -7.16
CA SER A 151 27.74 5.01 -8.53
C SER A 151 26.83 4.28 -9.53
N GLU A 152 25.60 3.96 -9.14
CA GLU A 152 24.59 3.38 -10.03
C GLU A 152 23.49 4.39 -10.37
N ARG A 153 22.71 4.09 -11.42
CA ARG A 153 21.56 4.89 -11.83
C ARG A 153 20.32 4.02 -11.81
N LEU A 154 19.22 4.62 -11.37
CA LEU A 154 17.88 4.05 -11.56
C LEU A 154 17.60 3.83 -13.06
N THR A 155 17.28 2.59 -13.41
CA THR A 155 16.97 2.14 -14.77
C THR A 155 15.48 1.87 -14.97
N ALA A 156 15.06 1.65 -16.22
CA ALA A 156 13.70 1.22 -16.55
C ALA A 156 13.26 -0.03 -15.75
N ARG A 157 14.16 -1.00 -15.58
CA ARG A 157 13.91 -2.23 -14.80
C ARG A 157 13.37 -1.97 -13.39
N TYR A 158 13.92 -1.00 -12.65
CA TYR A 158 13.42 -0.68 -11.31
C TYR A 158 11.98 -0.16 -11.34
N LEU A 159 11.66 0.66 -12.34
CA LEU A 159 10.32 1.19 -12.54
C LEU A 159 9.34 0.10 -12.97
N GLU A 160 9.73 -0.75 -13.92
CA GLU A 160 8.94 -1.89 -14.39
C GLU A 160 8.64 -2.87 -13.25
N SER A 161 9.66 -3.26 -12.47
CA SER A 161 9.44 -4.10 -11.29
C SER A 161 8.54 -3.42 -10.26
N SER A 162 8.63 -2.10 -10.07
CA SER A 162 7.73 -1.38 -9.17
C SER A 162 6.26 -1.43 -9.63
N PHE A 163 6.00 -1.44 -10.95
CA PHE A 163 4.65 -1.63 -11.49
C PHE A 163 4.11 -3.02 -11.18
N GLU A 164 4.92 -4.05 -11.45
CA GLU A 164 4.55 -5.45 -11.21
C GLU A 164 4.22 -5.68 -9.72
N ILE A 165 5.02 -5.10 -8.82
CA ILE A 165 4.81 -5.20 -7.38
C ILE A 165 3.52 -4.49 -6.96
N LEU A 166 3.26 -3.28 -7.49
CA LEU A 166 2.02 -2.56 -7.19
C LEU A 166 0.77 -3.36 -7.62
N ASP A 167 0.82 -3.97 -8.80
CA ASP A 167 -0.28 -4.80 -9.31
C ASP A 167 -0.47 -6.08 -8.49
N ALA A 168 0.63 -6.72 -8.06
CA ALA A 168 0.58 -7.87 -7.16
C ALA A 168 0.03 -7.52 -5.77
N VAL A 169 0.38 -6.34 -5.23
CA VAL A 169 -0.19 -5.81 -3.99
C VAL A 169 -1.69 -5.61 -4.15
N ALA A 170 -2.13 -4.89 -5.18
CA ALA A 170 -3.54 -4.65 -5.45
C ALA A 170 -4.33 -5.97 -5.57
N GLY A 171 -3.79 -6.96 -6.29
CA GLY A 171 -4.39 -8.29 -6.41
C GLY A 171 -4.51 -9.03 -5.07
N SER A 172 -3.50 -8.92 -4.20
CA SER A 172 -3.52 -9.55 -2.87
C SER A 172 -4.58 -8.92 -1.95
N LEU A 173 -4.67 -7.58 -1.96
CA LEU A 173 -5.66 -6.82 -1.19
C LEU A 173 -7.09 -7.13 -1.68
N LEU A 174 -7.31 -7.13 -2.99
CA LEU A 174 -8.62 -7.49 -3.58
C LEU A 174 -9.02 -8.92 -3.24
N SER A 175 -8.07 -9.86 -3.28
CA SER A 175 -8.33 -11.27 -2.94
C SER A 175 -8.79 -11.42 -1.49
N LYS A 176 -8.25 -10.62 -0.55
CA LYS A 176 -8.73 -10.59 0.84
C LYS A 176 -10.16 -10.05 0.94
N ILE A 177 -10.47 -8.94 0.26
CA ILE A 177 -11.82 -8.36 0.26
C ILE A 177 -12.84 -9.37 -0.27
N VAL A 178 -12.58 -9.96 -1.44
CA VAL A 178 -13.47 -10.95 -2.05
C VAL A 178 -13.60 -12.19 -1.16
N GLY A 179 -12.50 -12.68 -0.59
CA GLY A 179 -12.52 -13.82 0.32
C GLY A 179 -13.36 -13.58 1.58
N ASP A 180 -13.33 -12.38 2.13
CA ASP A 180 -14.15 -12.01 3.30
C ASP A 180 -15.64 -11.91 2.92
N LEU A 181 -15.97 -11.34 1.75
CA LEU A 181 -17.35 -11.26 1.23
C LEU A 181 -17.98 -12.65 0.99
N ASP A 182 -17.21 -13.58 0.40
CA ASP A 182 -17.67 -14.95 0.15
C ASP A 182 -17.85 -15.76 1.45
N GLY A 183 -17.13 -15.39 2.52
CA GLY A 183 -17.28 -15.97 3.85
C GLY A 183 -18.57 -15.53 4.54
N GLU A 184 -18.91 -14.24 4.45
CA GLU A 184 -20.13 -13.68 5.07
C GLU A 184 -21.43 -14.17 4.43
N VAL A 185 -21.41 -14.59 3.15
CA VAL A 185 -22.59 -15.15 2.46
C VAL A 185 -22.89 -16.61 2.86
N ARG A 186 -21.92 -17.29 3.52
CA ARG A 186 -22.03 -18.72 3.89
C ARG A 186 -22.35 -18.96 5.37
N GLU A 187 -22.40 -17.90 6.18
CA GLU A 187 -22.84 -17.92 7.59
C GLU A 187 -24.29 -17.44 7.73
#